data_AF-A0A8T2KKV0-F1
#
_entry.id   AF-A0A8T2KKV0-F1
#
_cell.length_a   1.000
_cell.length_b   1.000
_cell.length_c   1.000
_cell.angle_alpha   90.00
_cell.angle_beta   90.00
_cell.angle_gamma   90.00
#
_symmetry.space_group_name_H-M   'P 1'
#
loop_
_entity.id
_entity.type
_entity.pdbx_description
1 polymer ?
#
loop_
_entity_poly.entity_id
_entity_poly.type
_entity_poly.pdbx_seq_one_letter_code
_entity_poly.pdbx_strand_id
1 'polypeptide(L)'
;MTDTHLLAICSGNSIHMDLTDPHLLAICRGNSIHIVMTNPHLLVICSGNPILMDITDPHLLAKCSGKLMPMDLTDPHLLAKCSGNLTHLNMTDTHRLAICSGNPIHMDLTNTHLSAICSGNPIHRLADPHLLTICIVNPIHEPN
;
A
#
# COMPACT_ATOMS: atom_id res chain seq x y z
N MET A 1 21.69 22.12 -11.16
CA MET A 1 21.16 20.97 -10.40
C MET A 1 20.10 20.36 -11.30
N THR A 2 20.33 19.16 -11.80
CA THR A 2 19.33 18.45 -12.60
C THR A 2 18.50 17.62 -11.62
N ASP A 3 17.26 18.04 -11.34
CA ASP A 3 16.28 17.16 -10.70
C ASP A 3 16.01 16.02 -11.67
N THR A 4 16.75 14.93 -11.52
CA THR A 4 16.51 13.69 -12.24
C THR A 4 15.24 13.09 -11.70
N HIS A 5 14.18 13.19 -12.50
CA HIS A 5 12.94 12.46 -12.27
C HIS A 5 13.02 11.18 -13.09
N LEU A 6 12.97 10.04 -12.43
CA LEU A 6 12.95 8.75 -13.11
C LEU A 6 11.50 8.32 -13.35
N LEU A 7 11.18 8.03 -14.61
CA LEU A 7 9.91 7.42 -15.00
C LEU A 7 10.16 5.96 -15.40
N ALA A 8 9.63 5.04 -14.60
CA ALA A 8 9.63 3.61 -14.88
C ALA A 8 8.23 3.17 -15.34
N ILE A 9 8.09 2.78 -16.61
CA ILE A 9 6.86 2.18 -17.14
C ILE A 9 7.15 0.74 -17.52
N CYS A 10 6.46 -0.20 -16.88
CA CYS A 10 6.67 -1.63 -17.11
C CYS A 10 5.36 -2.34 -17.45
N SER A 11 5.43 -3.21 -18.46
CA SER A 11 4.33 -4.10 -18.84
C SER A 11 4.87 -5.49 -19.15
N GLY A 12 4.27 -6.53 -18.59
CA GLY A 12 4.70 -7.90 -18.84
C GLY A 12 4.08 -8.93 -17.91
N ASN A 13 4.42 -10.20 -18.11
CA ASN A 13 3.92 -11.26 -17.23
C ASN A 13 4.53 -11.19 -15.84
N SER A 14 5.84 -10.93 -15.74
CA SER A 14 6.54 -10.79 -14.46
C SER A 14 7.38 -9.52 -14.50
N ILE A 15 7.15 -8.63 -13.55
CA ILE A 15 7.85 -7.36 -13.40
C ILE A 15 8.60 -7.41 -12.07
N HIS A 16 9.90 -7.18 -12.12
CA HIS A 16 10.74 -7.01 -10.94
C HIS A 16 11.48 -5.69 -11.10
N MET A 17 11.35 -4.81 -10.12
CA MET A 17 12.02 -3.51 -10.11
C MET A 17 12.69 -3.28 -8.77
N ASP A 18 13.94 -2.83 -8.86
CA ASP A 18 14.71 -2.30 -7.75
C ASP A 18 15.17 -0.90 -8.17
N LEU A 19 14.65 0.13 -7.48
CA LEU A 19 14.79 1.52 -7.90
C LEU A 19 15.26 2.39 -6.75
N THR A 20 16.39 3.05 -6.96
CA THR A 20 17.08 3.88 -5.96
C THR A 20 17.15 5.38 -6.36
N ASP A 21 16.21 5.88 -7.17
CA ASP A 21 16.18 7.28 -7.59
C ASP A 21 15.36 8.19 -6.64
N PRO A 22 15.84 9.39 -6.27
CA PRO A 22 15.20 10.29 -5.31
C PRO A 22 13.80 10.78 -5.70
N HIS A 23 13.48 10.85 -6.99
CA HIS A 23 12.18 11.29 -7.48
C HIS A 23 11.65 10.31 -8.52
N LEU A 24 10.92 9.31 -8.03
CA LEU A 24 10.50 8.18 -8.85
C LEU A 24 8.99 8.15 -9.09
N LEU A 25 8.63 8.01 -10.37
CA LEU A 25 7.31 7.60 -10.81
C LEU A 25 7.37 6.19 -11.40
N ALA A 26 6.76 5.22 -10.72
CA ALA A 26 6.68 3.84 -11.16
C ALA A 26 5.24 3.48 -11.57
N ILE A 27 5.05 3.08 -12.83
CA ILE A 27 3.77 2.62 -13.37
C ILE A 27 3.95 1.20 -13.91
N CYS A 28 3.35 0.22 -13.25
CA CYS A 28 3.50 -1.19 -13.62
C CYS A 28 2.16 -1.87 -13.88
N ARG A 29 2.11 -2.63 -14.97
CA ARG A 29 0.98 -3.51 -15.28
C ARG A 29 1.46 -4.90 -15.65
N GLY A 30 1.07 -5.91 -14.88
CA GLY A 30 1.51 -7.26 -15.19
C GLY A 30 0.75 -8.34 -14.46
N ASN A 31 1.10 -9.60 -14.72
CA ASN A 31 0.51 -10.69 -13.94
C ASN A 31 1.16 -10.76 -12.57
N SER A 32 2.49 -10.72 -12.46
CA SER A 32 3.20 -10.64 -11.18
C SER A 32 4.05 -9.39 -11.13
N ILE A 33 3.96 -8.63 -10.04
CA ILE A 33 4.72 -7.38 -9.84
C ILE A 33 5.45 -7.47 -8.50
N HIS A 34 6.75 -7.27 -8.52
CA HIS A 34 7.60 -7.11 -7.35
C HIS A 34 8.36 -5.80 -7.44
N ILE A 35 8.21 -4.94 -6.44
CA ILE A 35 8.86 -3.63 -6.44
C ILE A 35 9.51 -3.38 -5.10
N VAL A 36 10.81 -3.10 -5.15
CA VAL A 36 11.60 -2.67 -4.00
C VAL A 36 12.10 -1.26 -4.28
N MET A 37 11.81 -0.33 -3.37
CA MET A 37 12.15 1.08 -3.55
C MET A 37 12.59 1.73 -2.24
N THR A 38 13.65 2.55 -2.32
CA THR A 38 14.24 3.22 -1.15
C THR A 38 14.51 4.73 -1.40
N ASN A 39 13.45 5.49 -1.64
CA ASN A 39 13.34 6.92 -2.06
C ASN A 39 13.34 8.03 -0.98
N PRO A 40 13.56 9.33 -1.32
CA PRO A 40 12.88 10.42 -0.63
C PRO A 40 11.50 10.87 -1.15
N HIS A 41 11.07 10.53 -2.37
CA HIS A 41 9.72 10.84 -2.87
C HIS A 41 9.25 9.85 -3.93
N LEU A 42 8.15 9.15 -3.64
CA LEU A 42 7.65 8.11 -4.55
C LEU A 42 6.18 8.23 -4.92
N LEU A 43 5.90 8.03 -6.20
CA LEU A 43 4.56 7.70 -6.70
C LEU A 43 4.57 6.34 -7.40
N VAL A 44 3.78 5.41 -6.87
CA VAL A 44 3.69 4.03 -7.36
C VAL A 44 2.28 3.72 -7.78
N ILE A 45 2.09 3.33 -9.05
CA ILE A 45 0.81 2.90 -9.58
C ILE A 45 0.98 1.50 -10.17
N CYS A 46 0.38 0.50 -9.52
CA CYS A 46 0.52 -0.89 -9.94
C CYS A 46 -0.81 -1.59 -10.15
N SER A 47 -0.89 -2.39 -11.21
CA SER A 47 -2.02 -3.27 -11.46
C SER A 47 -1.56 -4.65 -11.89
N GLY A 48 -1.87 -5.66 -11.09
CA GLY A 48 -1.42 -7.02 -11.32
C GLY A 48 -1.87 -7.99 -10.24
N ASN A 49 -1.48 -9.25 -10.34
CA ASN A 49 -1.83 -10.25 -9.34
C ASN A 49 -0.92 -11.50 -9.39
N PRO A 50 0.08 -11.63 -8.48
CA PRO A 50 0.25 -10.86 -7.25
C PRO A 50 0.99 -9.52 -7.44
N ILE A 51 0.83 -8.61 -6.46
CA ILE A 51 1.66 -7.39 -6.32
C ILE A 51 2.34 -7.47 -4.96
N LEU A 52 3.66 -7.48 -4.92
CA LEU A 52 4.45 -7.40 -3.70
C LEU A 52 5.27 -6.10 -3.74
N MET A 53 5.17 -5.30 -2.68
CA MET A 53 5.89 -4.03 -2.58
C MET A 53 6.54 -3.87 -1.22
N ASP A 54 7.84 -3.60 -1.26
CA ASP A 54 8.63 -3.23 -0.10
C ASP A 54 9.17 -1.83 -0.34
N ILE A 55 8.60 -0.85 0.36
CA ILE A 55 8.93 0.57 0.13
C ILE A 55 9.34 1.22 1.44
N THR A 56 10.52 1.81 1.42
CA THR A 56 11.04 2.66 2.51
C THR A 56 11.28 4.05 1.95
N ASP A 57 10.43 5.00 2.31
CA ASP A 57 10.47 6.36 1.75
C ASP A 57 9.85 7.33 2.78
N PRO A 58 10.26 8.61 2.86
CA PRO A 58 9.69 9.62 3.76
C PRO A 58 8.45 10.35 3.21
N HIS A 59 8.05 10.10 1.96
CA HIS A 59 6.90 10.68 1.27
C HIS A 59 6.37 9.77 0.13
N LEU A 60 5.62 8.72 0.48
CA LEU A 60 5.10 7.74 -0.46
C LEU A 60 3.61 7.97 -0.78
N LEU A 61 3.29 7.95 -2.08
CA LEU A 61 1.93 7.70 -2.58
C LEU A 61 1.88 6.38 -3.35
N ALA A 62 1.23 5.38 -2.78
CA ALA A 62 1.08 4.06 -3.38
C ALA A 62 -0.39 3.81 -3.77
N LYS A 63 -0.63 3.48 -5.05
CA LYS A 63 -1.95 3.07 -5.56
C LYS A 63 -1.84 1.73 -6.25
N CYS A 64 -2.40 0.69 -5.64
CA CYS A 64 -2.31 -0.67 -6.14
C CYS A 64 -3.67 -1.33 -6.31
N SER A 65 -3.80 -2.14 -7.36
CA SER A 65 -4.97 -2.98 -7.57
C SER A 65 -4.62 -4.37 -8.08
N GLY A 66 -5.01 -5.38 -7.31
CA GLY A 66 -4.62 -6.77 -7.56
C GLY A 66 -5.35 -7.78 -6.67
N LYS A 67 -5.30 -9.09 -6.96
CA LYS A 67 -5.99 -10.06 -6.07
C LYS A 67 -5.19 -10.36 -4.81
N LEU A 68 -3.87 -10.46 -4.88
CA LEU A 68 -2.99 -10.66 -3.73
C LEU A 68 -2.02 -9.47 -3.66
N MET A 69 -2.08 -8.72 -2.57
CA MET A 69 -1.25 -7.54 -2.37
C MET A 69 -0.65 -7.49 -0.96
N PRO A 70 0.50 -8.13 -0.72
CA PRO A 70 1.33 -7.84 0.45
C PRO A 70 2.12 -6.56 0.18
N MET A 71 1.99 -5.59 1.09
CA MET A 71 2.71 -4.32 1.02
C MET A 71 3.28 -4.01 2.38
N ASP A 72 4.60 -3.88 2.44
CA ASP A 72 5.33 -3.46 3.62
C ASP A 72 5.85 -2.04 3.35
N LEU A 73 5.22 -1.07 4.00
CA LEU A 73 5.46 0.34 3.76
C LEU A 73 5.99 1.00 5.04
N THR A 74 7.21 1.53 4.99
CA THR A 74 7.83 2.25 6.11
C THR A 74 8.02 3.71 5.71
N ASP A 75 7.25 4.63 6.33
CA ASP A 75 7.21 6.04 5.92
C ASP A 75 6.49 6.96 6.94
N PRO A 76 7.11 8.06 7.42
CA PRO A 76 6.46 9.13 8.20
C PRO A 76 5.32 9.92 7.51
N HIS A 77 5.12 9.84 6.19
CA HIS A 77 4.08 10.57 5.45
C HIS A 77 3.48 9.77 4.29
N LEU A 78 2.84 8.64 4.61
CA LEU A 78 2.26 7.74 3.60
C LEU A 78 0.79 8.00 3.27
N LEU A 79 0.48 7.93 1.97
CA LEU A 79 -0.85 7.67 1.42
C LEU A 79 -0.88 6.35 0.64
N ALA A 80 -1.47 5.31 1.21
CA ALA A 80 -1.63 4.01 0.56
C ALA A 80 -3.09 3.77 0.18
N LYS A 81 -3.35 3.48 -1.10
CA LYS A 81 -4.65 3.07 -1.61
C LYS A 81 -4.55 1.72 -2.31
N CYS A 82 -5.30 0.76 -1.78
CA CYS A 82 -5.18 -0.64 -2.19
C CYS A 82 -6.58 -1.19 -2.47
N SER A 83 -6.78 -1.85 -3.61
CA SER A 83 -8.06 -2.49 -3.95
C SER A 83 -7.86 -3.88 -4.52
N GLY A 84 -8.32 -4.90 -3.81
CA GLY A 84 -8.05 -6.29 -4.15
C GLY A 84 -8.95 -7.34 -3.52
N ASN A 85 -8.64 -8.63 -3.68
CA ASN A 85 -9.30 -9.68 -2.89
C ASN A 85 -8.55 -9.82 -1.56
N LEU A 86 -7.35 -10.39 -1.55
CA LEU A 86 -6.50 -10.48 -0.37
C LEU A 86 -5.54 -9.28 -0.32
N THR A 87 -5.79 -8.36 0.61
CA THR A 87 -4.90 -7.22 0.87
C THR A 87 -4.22 -7.41 2.23
N HIS A 88 -2.90 -7.52 2.24
CA HIS A 88 -2.09 -7.49 3.46
C HIS A 88 -1.26 -6.21 3.46
N LEU A 89 -1.56 -5.31 4.39
CA LEU A 89 -0.87 -4.04 4.48
C LEU A 89 -0.19 -3.94 5.84
N ASN A 90 1.13 -3.90 5.83
CA ASN A 90 1.93 -3.58 7.01
C ASN A 90 2.42 -2.14 6.90
N MET A 91 2.13 -1.35 7.93
CA MET A 91 2.53 0.04 8.01
C MET A 91 3.11 0.33 9.37
N THR A 92 4.39 0.67 9.38
CA THR A 92 5.13 1.18 10.53
C THR A 92 5.46 2.65 10.30
N ASP A 93 4.86 3.59 11.06
CA ASP A 93 5.31 4.99 11.33
C ASP A 93 4.14 5.97 11.58
N THR A 94 4.45 7.20 11.99
CA THR A 94 3.50 8.27 12.35
C THR A 94 2.88 8.99 11.14
N HIS A 95 1.67 9.55 11.25
CA HIS A 95 1.00 10.43 10.24
C HIS A 95 0.68 9.82 8.87
N ARG A 96 -0.18 8.80 8.82
CA ARG A 96 -0.51 8.11 7.55
C ARG A 96 -2.01 7.91 7.33
N LEU A 97 -2.40 7.75 6.06
CA LEU A 97 -3.75 7.33 5.67
C LEU A 97 -3.68 6.11 4.75
N ALA A 98 -4.26 5.00 5.20
CA ALA A 98 -4.50 3.82 4.37
C ALA A 98 -5.97 3.70 3.99
N ILE A 99 -6.21 3.46 2.71
CA ILE A 99 -7.54 3.18 2.15
C ILE A 99 -7.47 1.83 1.47
N CYS A 100 -8.04 0.80 2.11
CA CYS A 100 -8.02 -0.56 1.59
C CYS A 100 -9.43 -1.08 1.31
N SER A 101 -9.62 -1.74 0.17
CA SER A 101 -10.85 -2.46 -0.15
C SER A 101 -10.52 -3.87 -0.57
N GLY A 102 -11.20 -4.86 0.01
CA GLY A 102 -11.02 -6.25 -0.38
C GLY A 102 -11.66 -7.31 0.51
N ASN A 103 -11.49 -8.56 0.10
CA ASN A 103 -12.03 -9.74 0.76
C ASN A 103 -11.00 -10.90 0.68
N PRO A 104 -10.24 -11.20 1.76
CA PRO A 104 -10.18 -10.51 3.06
C PRO A 104 -9.14 -9.37 3.13
N ILE A 105 -9.24 -8.53 4.16
CA ILE A 105 -8.25 -7.48 4.49
C ILE A 105 -7.51 -7.85 5.78
N HIS A 106 -6.18 -7.79 5.73
CA HIS A 106 -5.30 -7.83 6.91
C HIS A 106 -4.50 -6.53 6.97
N MET A 107 -4.58 -5.82 8.08
CA MET A 107 -3.80 -4.61 8.31
C MET A 107 -3.05 -4.72 9.63
N ASP A 108 -1.73 -4.60 9.58
CA ASP A 108 -0.87 -4.45 10.74
C ASP A 108 -0.34 -3.01 10.77
N LEU A 109 -0.77 -2.29 11.80
CA LEU A 109 -0.71 -0.84 11.88
C LEU A 109 -0.06 -0.45 13.19
N THR A 110 1.24 -0.13 13.16
CA THR A 110 1.98 0.25 14.36
C THR A 110 2.28 1.74 14.36
N ASN A 111 2.13 2.39 15.53
CA ASN A 111 2.35 3.80 15.88
C ASN A 111 1.12 4.73 15.99
N THR A 112 1.39 5.88 16.60
CA THR A 112 0.44 6.98 16.89
C THR A 112 0.20 7.85 15.66
N HIS A 113 -1.04 8.34 15.49
CA HIS A 113 -1.48 9.25 14.40
C HIS A 113 -1.71 8.62 13.02
N LEU A 114 -2.08 7.35 12.98
CA LEU A 114 -2.49 6.70 11.74
C LEU A 114 -4.03 6.75 11.58
N SER A 115 -4.49 6.89 10.34
CA SER A 115 -5.90 6.76 9.97
C SER A 115 -6.07 5.64 8.95
N ALA A 116 -7.04 4.76 9.18
CA ALA A 116 -7.33 3.67 8.26
C ALA A 116 -8.80 3.67 7.86
N ILE A 117 -9.06 3.64 6.55
CA ILE A 117 -10.38 3.40 5.98
C ILE A 117 -10.32 2.05 5.29
N CYS A 118 -11.16 1.11 5.72
CA CYS A 118 -11.18 -0.21 5.12
C CYS A 118 -12.58 -0.70 4.78
N SER A 119 -12.74 -1.48 3.71
CA SER A 119 -14.03 -2.04 3.29
C SER A 119 -13.85 -3.48 2.84
N GLY A 120 -14.42 -4.44 3.57
CA GLY A 120 -14.12 -5.84 3.31
C GLY A 120 -14.77 -6.85 4.23
N ASN A 121 -14.54 -8.13 3.95
CA ASN A 121 -14.93 -9.23 4.84
C ASN A 121 -14.06 -10.46 4.59
N PRO A 122 -13.45 -11.10 5.60
CA PRO A 122 -13.18 -10.57 6.94
C PRO A 122 -12.16 -9.42 6.92
N ILE A 123 -12.15 -8.64 8.00
CA ILE A 123 -11.15 -7.60 8.26
C ILE A 123 -10.42 -7.96 9.55
N HIS A 124 -9.14 -8.30 9.44
CA HIS A 124 -8.26 -8.51 10.56
C HIS A 124 -7.37 -7.28 10.74
N ARG A 125 -7.39 -6.70 11.94
CA ARG A 125 -6.61 -5.52 12.26
C ARG A 125 -5.84 -5.73 13.55
N LEU A 126 -4.53 -5.47 13.49
CA LEU A 126 -3.70 -5.22 14.65
C LEU A 126 -3.33 -3.74 14.62
N ALA A 127 -3.74 -2.98 15.62
CA ALA A 127 -3.56 -1.53 15.65
C ALA A 127 -3.35 -0.99 17.06
N ASP A 128 -2.50 0.01 17.19
CA ASP A 128 -2.31 0.78 18.42
C ASP A 128 -3.58 1.58 18.82
N PRO A 129 -3.79 1.85 20.12
CA PRO A 129 -5.00 2.49 20.64
C PRO A 129 -5.21 3.96 20.23
N HIS A 130 -4.22 4.61 19.62
CA HIS A 130 -4.28 6.01 19.16
C HIS A 130 -4.65 6.17 17.68
N LEU A 131 -5.31 5.14 17.11
CA LEU A 131 -5.66 5.05 15.71
C LEU A 131 -7.11 5.45 15.43
N LEU A 132 -7.35 6.34 14.45
CA LEU A 132 -8.70 6.56 13.92
C LEU A 132 -8.96 5.53 12.82
N THR A 133 -9.84 4.55 13.05
CA THR A 133 -10.17 3.55 12.03
C THR A 133 -11.65 3.52 11.72
N ILE A 134 -11.98 3.61 10.43
CA ILE A 134 -13.32 3.41 9.88
C ILE A 134 -13.27 2.17 9.00
N CYS A 135 -13.89 1.08 9.45
CA CYS A 135 -13.94 -0.15 8.66
C CYS A 135 -15.38 -0.57 8.42
N ILE A 136 -15.72 -0.73 7.15
CA ILE A 136 -17.02 -1.18 6.68
C ILE A 136 -16.91 -2.69 6.45
N VAL A 137 -17.41 -3.47 7.41
CA VAL A 137 -17.58 -4.92 7.27
C VAL A 137 -18.90 -5.23 6.59
N ASN A 138 -18.90 -6.17 5.63
CA ASN A 138 -20.11 -6.56 4.93
C ASN A 138 -20.30 -8.09 4.96
N PRO A 139 -21.36 -8.64 5.59
CA PRO A 139 -22.55 -7.95 6.07
C PRO A 139 -22.38 -7.34 7.47
N ILE A 140 -23.08 -6.24 7.71
CA ILE A 140 -23.19 -5.53 8.99
C ILE A 140 -23.93 -6.45 9.97
N HIS A 141 -23.26 -7.01 10.97
CA HIS A 141 -23.94 -7.70 12.08
C HIS A 141 -24.37 -6.61 13.09
N GLU A 142 -25.68 -6.36 13.18
CA GLU A 142 -26.24 -5.59 14.30
C GLU A 142 -26.18 -6.45 15.57
N PRO A 143 -25.58 -5.96 16.67
CA PRO A 143 -25.66 -6.68 17.94
C PRO A 143 -27.09 -6.61 18.48
N ASN A 144 -27.74 -7.76 18.66
CA ASN A 144 -28.94 -7.91 19.49
C ASN A 144 -28.60 -7.79 20.97
#